data_AF-A0A0K8SMX7-F1
#
_entry.id   AF-A0A0K8SMX7-F1
#
_cell.length_a   1.000
_cell.length_b   1.000
_cell.length_c   1.000
_cell.angle_alpha   90.00
_cell.angle_beta   90.00
_cell.angle_gamma   90.00
#
_symmetry.space_group_name_H-M   'P 1'
#
loop_
_entity.id
_entity.type
_entity.pdbx_description
1 polymer ?
#
loop_
_entity_poly.entity_id
_entity_poly.type
_entity_poly.pdbx_seq_one_letter_code
_entity_poly.pdbx_strand_id
1 'polypeptide(L)'
;MACSLSMKGNRGSSHPSCSTCFTSPRTSTLSTRQHAGPRNALSLLCSITPSPRPCTTGPTATNSQPPMYEVFPDYFVPQPTIQEIYNARLLGIKDATFAYNNSGWEYNYNSDSVGGVLDYSLNNQHLENKISYFREDIGLNNYYLEWMRKNPGWMANPKYGKTWFKRGEGFYYTMQQFFARYTLERLANGLPWVDYLQWEKEVRVGYNPRVSHVGGQPFIPRSDNMVIDDPNNFYIYEARKAQDRVIDAISYNGFWNPSNDSLIAFDEENGIDLVGKALYGWWDFPGHKYYGNFYFKTLQALGNIAHFKHNVERNYGAITCPFTTMRDPLYYNFLGRLINTMQLHKFNLPAYR
;
A
#
# COMPACT_ATOMS: atom_id res chain seq x y z
N MET A 1 -11.30 15.12 -13.05
CA MET A 1 -12.49 14.74 -12.28
C MET A 1 -12.69 15.79 -11.20
N ALA A 2 -13.80 16.56 -11.23
CA ALA A 2 -14.09 17.53 -10.19
C ALA A 2 -14.70 16.79 -8.99
N CYS A 3 -14.00 16.82 -7.85
CA CYS A 3 -14.47 16.23 -6.60
C CYS A 3 -14.93 17.37 -5.68
N SER A 4 -15.90 17.08 -4.80
CA SER A 4 -16.30 18.01 -3.74
C SER A 4 -16.22 17.32 -2.39
N LEU A 5 -15.70 18.05 -1.40
CA LEU A 5 -15.73 17.63 0.00
C LEU A 5 -16.69 18.54 0.76
N SER A 6 -17.68 17.96 1.43
CA SER A 6 -18.64 18.70 2.25
C SER A 6 -18.26 18.59 3.72
N MET A 7 -17.92 19.73 4.32
CA MET A 7 -17.87 19.88 5.76
C MET A 7 -19.31 20.07 6.26
N LYS A 8 -19.77 19.21 7.17
CA LYS A 8 -21.07 19.33 7.84
C LYS A 8 -20.90 19.49 9.35
N GLY A 9 -21.61 20.43 9.93
CA GLY A 9 -21.78 20.60 11.36
C GLY A 9 -22.64 19.49 11.94
N ASN A 10 -22.24 18.99 13.10
CA ASN A 10 -22.99 17.98 13.86
C ASN A 10 -24.42 18.50 14.14
N ARG A 11 -25.42 18.02 13.39
CA ARG A 11 -26.81 18.06 13.82
C ARG A 11 -26.99 16.84 14.71
N GLY A 12 -27.27 17.06 15.99
CA GLY A 12 -27.40 15.99 16.98
C GLY A 12 -28.39 14.92 16.53
N SER A 13 -27.87 13.77 16.12
CA SER A 13 -28.62 12.52 16.05
C SER A 13 -28.30 11.74 17.31
N SER A 14 -29.25 11.71 18.23
CA SER A 14 -29.27 10.84 19.40
C SER A 14 -29.15 9.37 18.97
N HIS A 15 -27.99 8.76 19.20
CA HIS A 15 -27.86 7.31 19.28
C HIS A 15 -27.50 6.92 20.72
N PRO A 16 -28.10 5.83 21.24
CA PRO A 16 -28.10 5.54 22.66
C PRO A 16 -26.70 5.14 23.13
N SER A 17 -26.35 5.66 24.30
CA SER A 17 -25.21 5.25 25.11
C SER A 17 -25.17 3.73 25.27
N CYS A 18 -24.15 3.07 24.72
CA CYS A 18 -23.89 1.68 25.06
C CYS A 18 -23.17 1.67 26.41
N SER A 19 -23.94 1.35 27.44
CA SER A 19 -23.51 1.20 28.82
C SER A 19 -22.44 0.11 28.95
N THR A 20 -21.51 0.41 29.85
CA THR A 20 -20.55 -0.47 30.51
C THR A 20 -21.11 -1.88 30.80
N CYS A 21 -20.47 -2.92 30.27
CA CYS A 21 -20.52 -4.27 30.85
C CYS A 21 -19.18 -4.55 31.56
N PHE A 22 -19.11 -4.15 32.82
CA PHE A 22 -18.12 -4.61 33.79
C PHE A 22 -18.73 -5.74 34.61
N THR A 23 -18.27 -6.98 34.41
CA THR A 23 -18.35 -8.12 35.34
C THR A 23 -17.30 -9.15 34.87
N SER A 24 -16.43 -9.79 35.64
CA SER A 24 -15.91 -9.74 37.02
C SER A 24 -14.53 -10.46 36.99
N PRO A 25 -13.76 -10.56 38.10
CA PRO A 25 -12.29 -10.54 38.08
C PRO A 25 -11.63 -11.92 37.97
N ARG A 26 -10.46 -11.97 37.31
CA ARG A 26 -9.40 -12.94 37.67
C ARG A 26 -8.05 -12.25 37.75
N THR A 27 -7.50 -12.33 38.96
CA THR A 27 -6.17 -11.94 39.39
C THR A 27 -5.08 -12.69 38.61
N SER A 28 -4.09 -11.96 38.10
CA SER A 28 -2.70 -12.42 38.06
C SER A 28 -1.76 -11.24 37.76
N THR A 29 -1.13 -10.78 38.84
CA THR A 29 0.27 -10.33 38.96
C THR A 29 0.87 -9.43 37.87
N LEU A 30 1.10 -8.17 38.25
CA LEU A 30 2.07 -7.26 37.64
C LEU A 30 3.48 -7.89 37.60
N SER A 31 4.11 -7.83 36.43
CA SER A 31 5.56 -8.00 36.27
C SER A 31 6.08 -6.99 35.22
N THR A 32 6.81 -6.01 35.74
CA THR A 32 7.86 -5.16 35.14
C THR A 32 7.73 -4.56 33.73
N ARG A 33 7.58 -3.23 33.74
CA ARG A 33 7.95 -2.22 32.73
C ARG A 33 9.20 -2.58 31.89
N GLN A 34 9.06 -2.50 30.57
CA GLN A 34 10.08 -1.92 29.68
C GLN A 34 9.42 -0.95 28.69
N HIS A 35 10.14 0.13 28.39
CA HIS A 35 9.72 1.39 27.80
C HIS A 35 8.83 1.29 26.55
N ALA A 36 7.62 1.84 26.62
CA ALA A 36 6.82 2.18 25.44
C ALA A 36 6.89 3.69 25.21
N GLY A 37 7.52 4.10 24.10
CA GLY A 37 7.46 5.48 23.59
C GLY A 37 6.03 5.89 23.20
N PRO A 38 5.81 7.18 22.86
CA PRO A 38 4.48 7.72 22.64
C PRO A 38 3.77 6.97 21.52
N ARG A 39 2.63 6.36 21.84
CA ARG A 39 1.79 5.61 20.90
C ARG A 39 1.05 6.62 20.01
N ASN A 40 1.48 6.76 18.77
CA ASN A 40 0.81 7.59 17.77
C ASN A 40 -0.63 7.11 17.51
N ALA A 41 -1.56 8.02 17.24
CA ALA A 41 -2.97 7.70 16.93
C ALA A 41 -3.14 6.68 15.81
N LEU A 42 -2.20 6.63 14.85
CA LEU A 42 -2.12 5.60 13.79
C LEU A 42 -1.90 4.17 14.32
N SER A 43 -1.22 4.01 15.46
CA SER A 43 -0.94 2.69 16.07
C SER A 43 -2.10 2.15 16.91
N LEU A 44 -3.09 2.98 17.22
CA LEU A 44 -4.16 2.70 18.18
C LEU A 44 -5.54 2.53 17.55
N LEU A 45 -5.60 2.37 16.22
CA LEU A 45 -6.86 2.22 15.52
C LEU A 45 -7.43 0.81 15.69
N CYS A 46 -8.59 0.76 16.34
CA CYS A 46 -9.46 -0.42 16.44
C CYS A 46 -9.89 -0.96 15.05
N SER A 47 -9.70 -0.19 13.97
CA SER A 47 -9.96 -0.58 12.58
C SER A 47 -8.95 -1.56 11.98
N ILE A 48 -7.80 -1.80 12.63
CA ILE A 48 -6.83 -2.84 12.24
C ILE A 48 -7.34 -4.24 12.63
N THR A 49 -8.51 -4.38 13.25
CA THR A 49 -9.15 -5.69 13.41
C THR A 49 -9.62 -6.21 12.03
N PRO A 50 -9.05 -7.30 11.51
CA PRO A 50 -9.47 -7.86 10.24
C PRO A 50 -10.77 -8.61 10.48
N SER A 51 -11.88 -7.99 10.08
CA SER A 51 -13.25 -8.43 10.32
C SER A 51 -13.69 -8.38 11.81
N PRO A 52 -15.01 -8.35 12.06
CA PRO A 52 -15.54 -8.26 13.41
C PRO A 52 -15.05 -9.45 14.24
N ARG A 53 -14.77 -9.24 15.53
CA ARG A 53 -14.61 -10.36 16.47
C ARG A 53 -15.88 -11.22 16.38
N PRO A 54 -15.84 -12.53 16.68
CA PRO A 54 -17.03 -13.39 16.65
C PRO A 54 -18.22 -12.82 17.46
N CYS A 55 -17.96 -11.96 18.44
CA CYS A 55 -18.96 -11.29 19.27
C CYS A 55 -19.73 -10.13 18.59
N THR A 56 -19.35 -9.74 17.36
CA THR A 56 -19.94 -8.57 16.65
C THR A 56 -20.79 -8.98 15.45
N THR A 57 -21.00 -10.27 15.22
CA THR A 57 -21.88 -10.80 14.16
C THR A 57 -23.24 -11.17 14.75
N GLY A 58 -24.12 -10.18 14.90
CA GLY A 58 -25.56 -10.42 15.10
C GLY A 58 -26.28 -10.63 13.76
N PRO A 59 -27.50 -11.22 13.72
CA PRO A 59 -28.10 -11.71 12.49
C PRO A 59 -28.71 -10.64 11.57
N THR A 60 -28.67 -9.35 11.93
CA THR A 60 -29.40 -8.29 11.21
C THR A 60 -28.65 -6.97 11.03
N ALA A 61 -27.35 -6.91 11.34
CA ALA A 61 -26.54 -5.72 11.05
C ALA A 61 -25.54 -6.04 9.93
N THR A 62 -25.78 -5.51 8.74
CA THR A 62 -24.73 -5.26 7.77
C THR A 62 -23.76 -4.27 8.43
N ASN A 63 -22.77 -4.77 9.18
CA ASN A 63 -21.69 -3.97 9.75
C ASN A 63 -20.80 -3.46 8.61
N SER A 64 -21.28 -2.46 7.86
CA SER A 64 -20.47 -1.71 6.91
C SER A 64 -19.52 -0.82 7.71
N GLN A 65 -18.25 -1.20 7.75
CA GLN A 65 -17.22 -0.28 8.23
C GLN A 65 -17.22 0.96 7.34
N PRO A 66 -17.04 2.17 7.90
CA PRO A 66 -16.96 3.37 7.11
C PRO A 66 -15.76 3.26 6.16
N PRO A 67 -15.88 3.77 4.93
CA PRO A 67 -14.76 3.79 4.01
C PRO A 67 -13.62 4.66 4.57
N MET A 68 -12.38 4.30 4.27
CA MET A 68 -11.23 4.95 4.90
C MET A 68 -11.02 6.39 4.42
N TYR A 69 -11.58 6.76 3.27
CA TYR A 69 -11.57 8.15 2.79
C TYR A 69 -12.46 9.09 3.59
N GLU A 70 -13.46 8.57 4.34
CA GLU A 70 -14.23 9.37 5.29
C GLU A 70 -13.52 9.50 6.64
N VAL A 71 -12.78 8.45 7.03
CA VAL A 71 -12.06 8.41 8.32
C VAL A 71 -10.75 9.20 8.25
N PHE A 72 -10.02 9.09 7.15
CA PHE A 72 -8.72 9.75 6.94
C PHE A 72 -8.69 10.53 5.63
N PRO A 73 -9.44 11.64 5.51
CA PRO A 73 -9.50 12.42 4.27
C PRO A 73 -8.13 13.00 3.86
N ASP A 74 -7.20 13.20 4.79
CA ASP A 74 -5.85 13.76 4.55
C ASP A 74 -5.02 12.97 3.51
N TYR A 75 -5.25 11.65 3.42
CA TYR A 75 -4.54 10.80 2.45
C TYR A 75 -5.22 10.76 1.08
N PHE A 76 -6.46 11.22 0.98
CA PHE A 76 -7.25 11.13 -0.24
C PHE A 76 -7.41 12.48 -0.95
N VAL A 77 -7.48 13.56 -0.18
CA VAL A 77 -7.72 14.92 -0.63
C VAL A 77 -6.40 15.69 -0.67
N PRO A 78 -6.13 16.51 -1.71
CA PRO A 78 -4.94 17.35 -1.77
C PRO A 78 -4.80 18.26 -0.54
N GLN A 79 -3.56 18.39 -0.06
CA GLN A 79 -3.19 19.24 1.07
C GLN A 79 -3.69 20.70 0.97
N PRO A 80 -3.67 21.42 -0.18
CA PRO A 80 -4.19 22.79 -0.24
C PRO A 80 -5.69 22.86 0.09
N THR A 81 -6.48 21.90 -0.38
CA THR A 81 -7.91 21.84 -0.06
C THR A 81 -8.15 21.54 1.42
N ILE A 82 -7.33 20.66 2.02
CA ILE A 82 -7.37 20.42 3.47
C ILE A 82 -7.03 21.69 4.25
N GLN A 83 -6.06 22.49 3.80
CA GLN A 83 -5.73 23.78 4.42
C GLN A 83 -6.88 24.79 4.30
N GLU A 84 -7.56 24.87 3.16
CA GLU A 84 -8.77 25.69 2.99
C GLU A 84 -9.88 25.29 3.96
N ILE A 85 -10.08 23.99 4.17
CA ILE A 85 -11.04 23.46 5.14
C ILE A 85 -10.67 23.88 6.56
N TYR A 86 -9.39 23.77 6.94
CA TYR A 86 -8.94 24.24 8.26
C TYR A 86 -9.13 25.74 8.43
N ASN A 87 -8.82 26.54 7.41
CA ASN A 87 -9.03 27.99 7.44
C ASN A 87 -10.51 28.35 7.62
N ALA A 88 -11.41 27.71 6.87
CA ALA A 88 -12.86 27.91 7.02
C ALA A 88 -13.35 27.52 8.42
N ARG A 89 -12.78 26.44 8.99
CA ARG A 89 -13.11 26.01 10.35
C ARG A 89 -12.66 27.02 11.40
N LEU A 90 -11.48 27.61 11.24
CA LEU A 90 -10.96 28.68 12.10
C LEU A 90 -11.81 29.95 12.02
N LEU A 91 -12.38 30.24 10.84
CA LEU A 91 -13.33 31.34 10.63
C LEU A 91 -14.74 31.07 11.20
N GLY A 92 -14.97 29.90 11.82
CA GLY A 92 -16.26 29.56 12.42
C GLY A 92 -17.32 29.06 11.45
N ILE A 93 -16.96 28.81 10.18
CA ILE A 93 -17.86 28.23 9.18
C ILE A 93 -18.15 26.77 9.59
N LYS A 94 -19.43 26.41 9.68
CA LYS A 94 -19.87 25.07 10.11
C LYS A 94 -20.15 24.13 8.93
N ASP A 95 -20.74 24.68 7.87
CA ASP A 95 -21.12 23.94 6.67
C ASP A 95 -20.49 24.62 5.45
N ALA A 96 -19.67 23.89 4.69
CA ALA A 96 -19.05 24.38 3.47
C ALA A 96 -18.75 23.23 2.50
N THR A 97 -18.78 23.52 1.21
CA THR A 97 -18.41 22.59 0.14
C THR A 97 -17.18 23.10 -0.58
N PHE A 98 -16.12 22.31 -0.59
CA PHE A 98 -14.86 22.64 -1.26
C PHE A 98 -14.74 21.80 -2.51
N ALA A 99 -14.66 22.46 -3.68
CA ALA A 99 -14.39 21.79 -4.93
C ALA A 99 -12.87 21.67 -5.12
N TYR A 100 -12.40 20.48 -5.47
CA TYR A 100 -11.00 20.23 -5.75
C TYR A 100 -10.84 19.33 -6.98
N ASN A 101 -9.69 19.43 -7.63
CA ASN A 101 -9.33 18.54 -8.72
C ASN A 101 -8.19 17.64 -8.27
N ASN A 102 -8.44 16.33 -8.25
CA ASN A 102 -7.44 15.34 -7.88
C ASN A 102 -6.62 14.82 -9.08
N SER A 103 -6.90 15.29 -10.30
CA SER A 103 -6.37 14.75 -11.55
C SER A 103 -5.68 15.82 -12.42
N GLY A 104 -4.63 15.43 -13.15
CA GLY A 104 -4.00 16.25 -14.20
C GLY A 104 -3.09 17.36 -13.69
N TRP A 105 -2.65 17.28 -12.44
CA TRP A 105 -1.94 18.35 -11.77
C TRP A 105 -0.47 18.05 -11.48
N GLU A 106 -0.03 16.79 -11.63
CA GLU A 106 1.36 16.38 -11.55
C GLU A 106 2.21 17.26 -12.50
N TYR A 107 3.02 18.16 -11.92
CA TYR A 107 3.81 19.20 -12.60
C TYR A 107 3.04 20.33 -13.29
N ASN A 108 2.78 21.39 -12.51
CA ASN A 108 2.82 22.75 -13.04
C ASN A 108 3.67 23.57 -12.07
N TYR A 109 5.01 23.46 -12.19
CA TYR A 109 5.92 24.23 -11.34
C TYR A 109 6.01 25.70 -11.77
N ASN A 110 5.35 26.08 -12.87
CA ASN A 110 5.32 27.45 -13.34
C ASN A 110 3.95 27.72 -13.99
N SER A 111 3.27 28.81 -13.61
CA SER A 111 2.09 29.28 -14.36
C SER A 111 2.42 29.62 -15.82
N ASP A 112 3.71 29.82 -16.09
CA ASP A 112 4.24 30.23 -17.39
C ASP A 112 4.82 29.04 -18.20
N SER A 113 4.87 27.83 -17.63
CA SER A 113 5.28 26.62 -18.36
C SER A 113 4.06 25.89 -18.89
N VAL A 114 3.88 25.95 -20.21
CA VAL A 114 2.83 25.25 -20.95
C VAL A 114 3.03 23.73 -20.79
N GLY A 115 2.00 23.06 -20.29
CA GLY A 115 1.98 21.62 -20.07
C GLY A 115 0.61 21.15 -19.60
N GLY A 116 -0.44 21.54 -20.34
CA GLY A 116 -1.80 21.08 -20.05
C GLY A 116 -1.98 19.59 -20.34
N VAL A 117 -3.06 19.00 -19.82
CA VAL A 117 -3.48 17.61 -20.06
C VAL A 117 -3.64 17.27 -21.56
N LEU A 118 -3.68 18.30 -22.43
CA LEU A 118 -3.83 18.20 -23.89
C LEU A 118 -2.56 18.59 -24.68
N ASP A 119 -1.43 18.86 -24.04
CA ASP A 119 -0.21 19.20 -24.77
C ASP A 119 0.37 17.96 -25.48
N TYR A 120 0.27 17.99 -26.81
CA TYR A 120 0.71 16.96 -27.75
C TYR A 120 2.20 17.07 -28.11
N SER A 121 2.96 17.97 -27.47
CA SER A 121 4.42 18.03 -27.61
C SER A 121 5.03 16.65 -27.36
N LEU A 122 5.64 16.11 -28.40
CA LEU A 122 6.24 14.77 -28.55
C LEU A 122 7.36 14.43 -27.53
N ASN A 123 7.57 15.27 -26.51
CA ASN A 123 8.58 15.14 -25.45
C ASN A 123 7.98 15.30 -24.04
N ASN A 124 6.69 14.98 -23.85
CA ASN A 124 6.03 15.09 -22.55
C ASN A 124 6.55 14.01 -21.58
N GLN A 125 7.53 14.35 -20.74
CA GLN A 125 8.18 13.43 -19.79
C GLN A 125 7.20 12.85 -18.74
N HIS A 126 5.97 13.40 -18.66
CA HIS A 126 4.93 13.04 -17.70
C HIS A 126 3.66 12.48 -18.37
N LEU A 127 3.83 11.56 -19.31
CA LEU A 127 2.71 10.82 -19.92
C LEU A 127 1.77 10.18 -18.88
N GLU A 128 2.31 9.79 -17.73
CA GLU A 128 1.58 9.22 -16.59
C GLU A 128 0.42 10.09 -16.09
N ASN A 129 0.47 11.41 -16.32
CA ASN A 129 -0.58 12.35 -15.92
C ASN A 129 -1.93 12.04 -16.58
N LYS A 130 -1.93 11.45 -17.78
CA LYS A 130 -3.16 11.06 -18.49
C LYS A 130 -4.00 10.06 -17.70
N ILE A 131 -3.36 9.20 -16.90
CA ILE A 131 -4.02 8.15 -16.08
C ILE A 131 -4.20 8.61 -14.63
N SER A 132 -3.88 9.87 -14.31
CA SER A 132 -4.06 10.41 -12.95
C SER A 132 -5.47 10.17 -12.42
N TYR A 133 -6.52 10.28 -13.24
CA TYR A 133 -7.90 10.00 -12.80
C TYR A 133 -8.12 8.58 -12.25
N PHE A 134 -7.36 7.59 -12.72
CA PHE A 134 -7.45 6.21 -12.26
C PHE A 134 -6.60 5.99 -11.01
N ARG A 135 -5.35 6.48 -11.01
CA ARG A 135 -4.43 6.31 -9.89
C ARG A 135 -4.86 7.09 -8.64
N GLU A 136 -5.41 8.28 -8.85
CA GLU A 136 -5.91 9.19 -7.82
C GLU A 136 -7.38 8.91 -7.46
N ASP A 137 -7.99 7.87 -8.04
CA ASP A 137 -9.34 7.48 -7.68
C ASP A 137 -9.40 7.04 -6.21
N ILE A 138 -10.38 7.59 -5.51
CA ILE A 138 -10.57 7.37 -4.07
C ILE A 138 -11.00 5.91 -3.83
N GLY A 139 -11.79 5.34 -4.74
CA GLY A 139 -12.26 3.97 -4.68
C GLY A 139 -11.14 2.95 -4.86
N LEU A 140 -10.25 3.15 -5.85
CA LEU A 140 -9.11 2.28 -6.12
C LEU A 140 -8.15 2.23 -4.92
N ASN A 141 -7.77 3.40 -4.40
CA ASN A 141 -6.88 3.51 -3.24
C ASN A 141 -7.50 2.86 -1.99
N ASN A 142 -8.79 3.10 -1.74
CA ASN A 142 -9.51 2.47 -0.64
C ASN A 142 -9.62 0.94 -0.81
N TYR A 143 -9.81 0.45 -2.04
CA TYR A 143 -9.86 -0.99 -2.32
C TYR A 143 -8.53 -1.69 -2.02
N TYR A 144 -7.40 -1.10 -2.42
CA TYR A 144 -6.07 -1.62 -2.08
C TYR A 144 -5.81 -1.62 -0.57
N LEU A 145 -6.18 -0.55 0.12
CA LEU A 145 -6.08 -0.45 1.57
C LEU A 145 -6.90 -1.52 2.27
N GLU A 146 -8.13 -1.76 1.82
CA GLU A 146 -8.99 -2.82 2.35
C GLU A 146 -8.39 -4.21 2.12
N TRP A 147 -7.74 -4.43 0.97
CA TRP A 147 -7.01 -5.67 0.71
C TRP A 147 -5.84 -5.85 1.69
N MET A 148 -5.01 -4.81 1.88
CA MET A 148 -3.92 -4.77 2.85
C MET A 148 -4.40 -5.05 4.29
N ARG A 149 -5.52 -4.44 4.68
CA ARG A 149 -6.14 -4.58 6.01
C ARG A 149 -6.67 -5.97 6.27
N LYS A 150 -7.28 -6.62 5.25
CA LYS A 150 -7.70 -8.03 5.33
C LYS A 150 -6.50 -8.97 5.35
N ASN A 151 -5.35 -8.53 4.83
CA ASN A 151 -4.17 -9.35 4.65
C ASN A 151 -2.91 -8.83 5.39
N PRO A 152 -2.93 -8.64 6.72
CA PRO A 152 -1.75 -8.20 7.46
C PRO A 152 -0.62 -9.23 7.38
N GLY A 153 0.61 -8.79 7.06
CA GLY A 153 1.81 -9.65 6.94
C GLY A 153 2.28 -10.26 8.26
N TRP A 154 2.09 -9.53 9.36
CA TRP A 154 2.50 -9.91 10.71
C TRP A 154 1.55 -10.91 11.39
N MET A 155 0.38 -11.18 10.81
CA MET A 155 -0.64 -12.05 11.41
C MET A 155 -0.48 -13.50 10.92
N ALA A 156 -0.22 -14.42 11.87
CA ALA A 156 -0.09 -15.86 11.60
C ALA A 156 -1.41 -16.60 11.80
N ASN A 157 -1.73 -17.53 10.91
CA ASN A 157 -2.98 -18.32 10.85
C ASN A 157 -3.30 -19.07 12.17
N PRO A 158 -2.37 -19.83 12.78
CA PRO A 158 -2.70 -20.69 13.92
C PRO A 158 -3.10 -19.90 15.17
N LYS A 159 -2.58 -18.68 15.32
CA LYS A 159 -2.76 -17.86 16.52
C LYS A 159 -4.17 -17.28 16.65
N TYR A 160 -4.88 -17.09 15.54
CA TYR A 160 -6.17 -16.41 15.51
C TYR A 160 -7.35 -17.31 15.12
N GLY A 161 -7.13 -18.62 15.00
CA GLY A 161 -8.18 -19.61 14.69
C GLY A 161 -8.88 -19.36 13.35
N LYS A 162 -8.22 -18.67 12.40
CA LYS A 162 -8.73 -18.37 11.06
C LYS A 162 -7.86 -19.04 10.02
N THR A 163 -8.39 -20.06 9.34
CA THR A 163 -7.72 -20.69 8.20
C THR A 163 -7.92 -19.85 6.94
N TRP A 164 -6.89 -19.11 6.54
CA TRP A 164 -6.88 -18.46 5.23
C TRP A 164 -6.44 -19.47 4.17
N PHE A 165 -7.38 -19.88 3.32
CA PHE A 165 -7.11 -20.76 2.19
C PHE A 165 -6.28 -20.03 1.12
N LYS A 166 -5.19 -20.65 0.67
CA LYS A 166 -4.32 -20.23 -0.45
C LYS A 166 -4.03 -18.71 -0.51
N ARG A 167 -3.56 -18.16 0.59
CA ARG A 167 -3.31 -16.72 0.76
C ARG A 167 -2.27 -16.14 -0.21
N GLY A 168 -1.21 -16.89 -0.49
CA GLY A 168 -0.17 -16.52 -1.45
C GLY A 168 -0.67 -16.56 -2.89
N GLU A 169 -1.54 -17.52 -3.22
CA GLU A 169 -2.21 -17.55 -4.53
C GLU A 169 -3.16 -16.36 -4.68
N GLY A 170 -3.97 -16.07 -3.65
CA GLY A 170 -4.85 -14.90 -3.62
C GLY A 170 -4.06 -13.59 -3.74
N PHE A 171 -2.85 -13.53 -3.17
CA PHE A 171 -1.94 -12.40 -3.35
C PHE A 171 -1.51 -12.23 -4.81
N TYR A 172 -1.02 -13.31 -5.44
CA TYR A 172 -0.67 -13.30 -6.86
C TYR A 172 -1.84 -12.82 -7.73
N TYR A 173 -3.02 -13.41 -7.54
CA TYR A 173 -4.22 -13.07 -8.29
C TYR A 173 -4.55 -11.59 -8.13
N THR A 174 -4.59 -11.08 -6.89
CA THR A 174 -4.93 -9.68 -6.63
C THR A 174 -3.93 -8.73 -7.29
N MET A 175 -2.63 -8.95 -7.12
CA MET A 175 -1.59 -8.10 -7.70
C MET A 175 -1.62 -8.15 -9.24
N GLN A 176 -1.84 -9.33 -9.82
CA GLN A 176 -2.03 -9.48 -11.26
C GLN A 176 -3.24 -8.69 -11.77
N GLN A 177 -4.38 -8.76 -11.09
CA GLN A 177 -5.59 -8.02 -11.48
C GLN A 177 -5.37 -6.50 -11.43
N PHE A 178 -4.69 -5.99 -10.41
CA PHE A 178 -4.32 -4.57 -10.36
C PHE A 178 -3.43 -4.16 -11.53
N PHE A 179 -2.40 -4.93 -11.81
CA PHE A 179 -1.46 -4.65 -12.90
C PHE A 179 -2.15 -4.72 -14.28
N ALA A 180 -3.00 -5.73 -14.50
CA ALA A 180 -3.79 -5.86 -15.73
C ALA A 180 -4.75 -4.69 -15.91
N ARG A 181 -5.50 -4.31 -14.86
CA ARG A 181 -6.43 -3.19 -14.91
C ARG A 181 -5.74 -1.87 -15.24
N TYR A 182 -4.61 -1.60 -14.60
CA TYR A 182 -3.79 -0.42 -14.88
C TYR A 182 -3.26 -0.44 -16.32
N THR A 183 -2.81 -1.60 -16.81
CA THR A 183 -2.33 -1.74 -18.19
C THR A 183 -3.44 -1.48 -19.23
N LEU A 184 -4.68 -1.88 -18.94
CA LEU A 184 -5.83 -1.54 -19.80
C LEU A 184 -6.12 -0.04 -19.84
N GLU A 185 -5.97 0.66 -18.70
CA GLU A 185 -6.09 2.13 -18.68
C GLU A 185 -4.98 2.82 -19.47
N ARG A 186 -3.76 2.27 -19.46
CA ARG A 186 -2.67 2.75 -20.32
C ARG A 186 -3.01 2.62 -21.79
N LEU A 187 -3.46 1.44 -22.20
CA LEU A 187 -3.83 1.15 -23.57
C LEU A 187 -4.95 2.10 -24.04
N ALA A 188 -5.97 2.31 -23.21
CA ALA A 188 -7.08 3.22 -23.51
C ALA A 188 -6.65 4.68 -23.71
N ASN A 189 -5.57 5.11 -23.04
CA ASN A 189 -5.00 6.46 -23.16
C ASN A 189 -3.83 6.56 -24.17
N GLY A 190 -3.57 5.50 -24.96
CA GLY A 190 -2.49 5.47 -25.94
C GLY A 190 -1.09 5.48 -25.34
N LEU A 191 -0.93 4.95 -24.12
CA LEU A 191 0.35 4.86 -23.42
C LEU A 191 1.04 3.51 -23.65
N PRO A 192 2.39 3.47 -23.63
CA PRO A 192 3.12 2.23 -23.81
C PRO A 192 2.89 1.29 -22.64
N TRP A 193 3.29 0.02 -22.81
CA TRP A 193 3.31 -0.98 -21.75
C TRP A 193 4.10 -0.48 -20.51
N VAL A 194 3.79 -1.06 -19.35
CA VAL A 194 4.48 -0.72 -18.11
C VAL A 194 5.89 -1.29 -18.13
N ASP A 195 6.89 -0.44 -17.91
CA ASP A 195 8.27 -0.87 -17.74
C ASP A 195 8.43 -1.60 -16.40
N TYR A 196 9.07 -2.76 -16.42
CA TYR A 196 9.38 -3.48 -15.18
C TYR A 196 10.45 -2.74 -14.37
N LEU A 197 10.31 -2.77 -13.05
CA LEU A 197 11.33 -2.27 -12.14
C LEU A 197 12.65 -3.04 -12.35
N GLN A 198 13.69 -2.30 -12.71
CA GLN A 198 15.08 -2.79 -12.79
C GLN A 198 15.89 -1.99 -11.78
N TRP A 199 16.67 -2.68 -10.95
CA TRP A 199 17.35 -2.03 -9.83
C TRP A 199 18.51 -1.15 -10.29
N GLU A 200 19.10 -1.50 -11.43
CA GLU A 200 20.27 -0.88 -12.04
C GLU A 200 19.90 0.30 -12.95
N LYS A 201 18.60 0.46 -13.25
CA LYS A 201 18.10 1.56 -14.08
C LYS A 201 17.51 2.67 -13.22
N GLU A 202 17.62 3.88 -13.74
CA GLU A 202 16.95 5.05 -13.18
C GLU A 202 15.43 4.96 -13.34
N VAL A 203 14.72 5.52 -12.36
CA VAL A 203 13.27 5.74 -12.43
C VAL A 203 13.02 7.01 -13.22
N ARG A 204 12.61 6.87 -14.47
CA ARG A 204 12.34 8.01 -15.36
C ARG A 204 11.26 8.95 -14.83
N VAL A 205 10.17 8.39 -14.30
CA VAL A 205 8.99 9.16 -13.88
C VAL A 205 9.01 9.45 -12.37
N GLY A 206 9.17 10.72 -12.04
CA GLY A 206 8.97 11.28 -10.72
C GLY A 206 7.49 11.34 -10.32
N TYR A 207 7.23 11.56 -9.04
CA TYR A 207 5.87 11.62 -8.53
C TYR A 207 5.79 12.51 -7.29
N ASN A 208 4.80 13.42 -7.26
CA ASN A 208 4.51 14.27 -6.12
C ASN A 208 3.07 14.01 -5.65
N PRO A 209 2.88 13.38 -4.48
CA PRO A 209 1.57 12.95 -4.01
C PRO A 209 0.65 14.06 -3.50
N ARG A 210 1.18 15.25 -3.16
CA ARG A 210 0.41 16.44 -2.71
C ARG A 210 -0.58 16.19 -1.57
N VAL A 211 -0.39 15.11 -0.85
CA VAL A 211 -1.10 14.76 0.36
C VAL A 211 -0.15 14.85 1.54
N SER A 212 -0.71 14.90 2.73
CA SER A 212 0.05 14.91 3.97
C SER A 212 -0.46 13.82 4.89
N HIS A 213 0.38 13.42 5.83
CA HIS A 213 -0.09 12.71 7.00
C HIS A 213 -1.10 13.55 7.78
N VAL A 214 -1.93 12.90 8.60
CA VAL A 214 -2.89 13.56 9.52
C VAL A 214 -2.21 14.59 10.43
N GLY A 215 -0.91 14.46 10.68
CA GLY A 215 -0.11 15.44 11.43
C GLY A 215 0.37 16.65 10.62
N GLY A 216 -0.04 16.80 9.36
CA GLY A 216 0.38 17.89 8.47
C GLY A 216 1.75 17.68 7.80
N GLN A 217 2.47 16.61 8.13
CA GLN A 217 3.76 16.28 7.49
C GLN A 217 3.53 15.84 6.04
N PRO A 218 4.10 16.52 5.03
CA PRO A 218 3.90 16.17 3.62
C PRO A 218 4.71 14.92 3.27
N PHE A 219 4.21 14.09 2.36
CA PHE A 219 5.01 12.99 1.81
C PHE A 219 6.20 13.52 1.00
N ILE A 220 7.30 12.77 0.97
CA ILE A 220 8.47 13.16 0.16
C ILE A 220 8.16 12.94 -1.33
N PRO A 221 8.28 13.98 -2.16
CA PRO A 221 8.17 13.84 -3.61
C PRO A 221 9.42 13.18 -4.19
N ARG A 222 9.24 12.43 -5.28
CA ARG A 222 10.35 11.84 -6.06
C ARG A 222 10.55 12.64 -7.33
N SER A 223 11.77 13.12 -7.56
CA SER A 223 12.17 13.77 -8.82
C SER A 223 12.26 12.76 -9.97
N ASP A 224 12.29 13.25 -11.21
CA ASP A 224 12.51 12.42 -12.39
C ASP A 224 13.96 11.90 -12.46
N ASN A 225 14.15 10.80 -13.20
CA ASN A 225 15.45 10.17 -13.46
C ASN A 225 16.28 9.88 -12.20
N MET A 226 15.60 9.49 -11.12
CA MET A 226 16.27 9.13 -9.86
C MET A 226 16.87 7.72 -9.97
N VAL A 227 18.17 7.60 -9.67
CA VAL A 227 18.86 6.32 -9.62
C VAL A 227 18.40 5.53 -8.39
N ILE A 228 17.98 4.28 -8.60
CA ILE A 228 17.53 3.43 -7.49
C ILE A 228 18.73 2.93 -6.70
N ASP A 229 19.79 2.48 -7.38
CA ASP A 229 20.97 1.82 -6.80
C ASP A 229 21.83 2.75 -5.92
N ASP A 230 21.30 3.16 -4.77
CA ASP A 230 22.02 3.92 -3.76
C ASP A 230 22.67 2.97 -2.73
N PRO A 231 23.99 2.97 -2.58
CA PRO A 231 24.68 2.16 -1.56
C PRO A 231 24.29 2.52 -0.13
N ASN A 232 23.74 3.71 0.13
CA ASN A 232 23.27 4.10 1.46
C ASN A 232 21.88 3.50 1.79
N ASN A 233 21.16 2.97 0.80
CA ASN A 233 19.82 2.42 0.99
C ASN A 233 19.88 0.91 1.23
N PHE A 234 20.10 0.53 2.48
CA PHE A 234 20.20 -0.89 2.90
C PHE A 234 18.98 -1.73 2.52
N TYR A 235 17.79 -1.14 2.38
CA TYR A 235 16.58 -1.86 2.00
C TYR A 235 16.64 -2.42 0.57
N ILE A 236 17.40 -1.80 -0.33
CA ILE A 236 17.61 -2.31 -1.69
C ILE A 236 18.36 -3.64 -1.62
N TYR A 237 19.45 -3.68 -0.85
CA TYR A 237 20.22 -4.91 -0.66
C TYR A 237 19.37 -6.03 -0.06
N GLU A 238 18.56 -5.73 0.96
CA GLU A 238 17.64 -6.70 1.55
C GLU A 238 16.58 -7.19 0.55
N ALA A 239 16.02 -6.28 -0.26
CA ALA A 239 15.02 -6.61 -1.26
C ALA A 239 15.60 -7.50 -2.38
N ARG A 240 16.77 -7.15 -2.93
CA ARG A 240 17.47 -7.98 -3.93
C ARG A 240 17.74 -9.37 -3.40
N LYS A 241 18.35 -9.46 -2.22
CA LYS A 241 18.67 -10.73 -1.57
C LYS A 241 17.43 -11.58 -1.28
N ALA A 242 16.32 -10.97 -0.86
CA ALA A 242 15.07 -11.68 -0.65
C ALA A 242 14.49 -12.22 -1.96
N GLN A 243 14.57 -11.44 -3.04
CA GLN A 243 14.13 -11.85 -4.36
C GLN A 243 14.96 -13.01 -4.91
N ASP A 244 16.30 -12.88 -4.87
CA ASP A 244 17.23 -13.87 -5.41
C ASP A 244 17.04 -15.23 -4.74
N ARG A 245 16.90 -15.26 -3.40
CA ARG A 245 16.59 -16.50 -2.66
C ARG A 245 15.30 -17.17 -3.12
N VAL A 246 14.27 -16.38 -3.46
CA VAL A 246 13.01 -16.93 -3.97
C VAL A 246 13.18 -17.45 -5.40
N ILE A 247 13.93 -16.74 -6.25
CA ILE A 247 14.25 -17.19 -7.62
C ILE A 247 15.07 -18.49 -7.59
N ASP A 248 16.05 -18.59 -6.69
CA ASP A 248 16.86 -19.79 -6.49
C ASP A 248 15.99 -20.96 -6.04
N ALA A 249 15.07 -20.74 -5.10
CA ALA A 249 14.12 -21.75 -4.66
C ALA A 249 13.18 -22.21 -5.79
N ILE A 250 12.67 -21.28 -6.60
CA ILE A 250 11.87 -21.57 -7.81
C ILE A 250 12.67 -22.43 -8.79
N SER A 251 13.92 -22.08 -9.02
CA SER A 251 14.82 -22.80 -9.94
C SER A 251 15.15 -24.21 -9.45
N TYR A 252 15.31 -24.38 -8.13
CA TYR A 252 15.54 -25.68 -7.49
C TYR A 252 14.27 -26.54 -7.37
N ASN A 253 13.09 -25.95 -7.59
CA ASN A 253 11.77 -26.58 -7.41
C ASN A 253 11.40 -26.89 -5.94
N GLY A 254 11.81 -26.04 -5.00
CA GLY A 254 11.37 -26.14 -3.61
C GLY A 254 11.96 -25.10 -2.68
N PHE A 255 11.34 -24.92 -1.51
CA PHE A 255 11.84 -24.05 -0.44
C PHE A 255 12.56 -24.86 0.64
N TRP A 256 13.74 -24.38 1.05
CA TRP A 256 14.44 -24.91 2.21
C TRP A 256 13.85 -24.34 3.50
N ASN A 257 13.48 -25.20 4.44
CA ASN A 257 13.02 -24.79 5.75
C ASN A 257 14.18 -24.83 6.77
N PRO A 258 14.68 -23.67 7.23
CA PRO A 258 15.81 -23.62 8.16
C PRO A 258 15.51 -24.21 9.55
N SER A 259 14.23 -24.32 9.93
CA SER A 259 13.85 -24.73 11.29
C SER A 259 14.03 -26.23 11.55
N ASN A 260 13.89 -27.05 10.51
CA ASN A 260 13.94 -28.52 10.58
C ASN A 260 14.83 -29.13 9.49
N ASP A 261 15.57 -28.30 8.76
CA ASP A 261 16.46 -28.66 7.66
C ASP A 261 15.79 -29.53 6.58
N SER A 262 14.51 -29.30 6.33
CA SER A 262 13.73 -30.04 5.32
C SER A 262 13.51 -29.22 4.05
N LEU A 263 13.49 -29.89 2.91
CA LEU A 263 13.03 -29.30 1.66
C LEU A 263 11.51 -29.45 1.50
N ILE A 264 10.83 -28.34 1.22
CA ILE A 264 9.42 -28.29 0.85
C ILE A 264 9.36 -28.17 -0.67
N ALA A 265 9.09 -29.28 -1.36
CA ALA A 265 8.96 -29.31 -2.81
C ALA A 265 7.75 -28.49 -3.29
N PHE A 266 7.80 -28.00 -4.53
CA PHE A 266 6.63 -27.38 -5.14
C PHE A 266 5.70 -28.41 -5.77
N ASP A 267 4.44 -28.35 -5.35
CA ASP A 267 3.33 -29.06 -5.98
C ASP A 267 2.63 -28.17 -7.01
N GLU A 268 1.93 -28.77 -7.98
CA GLU A 268 1.10 -28.03 -8.95
C GLU A 268 0.03 -27.16 -8.28
N GLU A 269 -0.52 -27.61 -7.15
CA GLU A 269 -1.61 -26.93 -6.45
C GLU A 269 -1.12 -25.90 -5.42
N ASN A 270 -0.03 -26.20 -4.69
CA ASN A 270 0.41 -25.42 -3.54
C ASN A 270 1.67 -24.58 -3.82
N GLY A 271 2.37 -24.82 -4.92
CA GLY A 271 3.63 -24.15 -5.24
C GLY A 271 3.50 -22.64 -5.31
N ILE A 272 2.48 -22.14 -6.01
CA ILE A 272 2.24 -20.69 -6.14
C ILE A 272 1.86 -20.03 -4.81
N ASP A 273 1.15 -20.75 -3.92
CA ASP A 273 0.80 -20.27 -2.59
C ASP A 273 2.06 -20.09 -1.72
N LEU A 274 2.99 -21.04 -1.78
CA LEU A 274 4.28 -20.93 -1.08
C LEU A 274 5.13 -19.78 -1.63
N VAL A 275 5.20 -19.61 -2.96
CA VAL A 275 5.94 -18.51 -3.59
C VAL A 275 5.36 -17.15 -3.18
N GLY A 276 4.03 -17.00 -3.22
CA GLY A 276 3.37 -15.79 -2.78
C GLY A 276 3.59 -15.50 -1.29
N LYS A 277 3.59 -16.55 -0.46
CA LYS A 277 3.89 -16.45 0.97
C LYS A 277 5.31 -15.96 1.24
N ALA A 278 6.29 -16.48 0.50
CA ALA A 278 7.69 -16.11 0.59
C ALA A 278 7.93 -14.64 0.17
N LEU A 279 7.40 -14.23 -0.99
CA LEU A 279 7.61 -12.88 -1.52
C LEU A 279 6.96 -11.79 -0.67
N TYR A 280 5.73 -12.01 -0.21
CA TYR A 280 5.07 -11.07 0.70
C TYR A 280 5.64 -11.12 2.13
N GLY A 281 6.33 -12.20 2.48
CA GLY A 281 6.96 -12.39 3.78
C GLY A 281 5.94 -12.54 4.91
N TRP A 282 4.96 -13.43 4.76
CA TRP A 282 4.05 -13.73 5.86
C TRP A 282 4.75 -14.43 7.02
N TRP A 283 4.35 -14.10 8.25
CA TRP A 283 4.90 -14.73 9.45
C TRP A 283 4.64 -16.24 9.54
N ASP A 284 3.61 -16.72 8.83
CA ASP A 284 3.22 -18.13 8.77
C ASP A 284 4.07 -18.95 7.79
N PHE A 285 4.90 -18.31 6.96
CA PHE A 285 5.73 -19.00 5.99
C PHE A 285 6.91 -19.74 6.65
N PRO A 286 7.13 -21.03 6.38
CA PRO A 286 8.32 -21.75 6.84
C PRO A 286 9.57 -21.08 6.24
N GLY A 287 10.51 -20.67 7.10
CA GLY A 287 11.69 -19.95 6.65
C GLY A 287 11.49 -18.43 6.44
N HIS A 288 10.42 -17.83 6.96
CA HIS A 288 10.19 -16.37 6.93
C HIS A 288 11.43 -15.53 7.26
N LYS A 289 12.22 -15.92 8.27
CA LYS A 289 13.44 -15.20 8.66
C LYS A 289 14.56 -15.28 7.61
N TYR A 290 14.66 -16.42 6.91
CA TYR A 290 15.70 -16.63 5.91
C TYR A 290 15.34 -15.94 4.59
N TYR A 291 14.15 -16.19 4.05
CA TYR A 291 13.70 -15.58 2.79
C TYR A 291 13.39 -14.10 2.94
N GLY A 292 12.97 -13.66 4.13
CA GLY A 292 12.71 -12.26 4.43
C GLY A 292 11.36 -11.80 3.88
N ASN A 293 11.32 -10.53 3.45
CA ASN A 293 10.10 -9.90 2.96
C ASN A 293 10.41 -9.05 1.74
N PHE A 294 10.30 -9.64 0.54
CA PHE A 294 10.59 -8.92 -0.69
C PHE A 294 9.63 -7.74 -0.90
N TYR A 295 8.33 -7.94 -0.68
CA TYR A 295 7.30 -6.94 -0.95
C TYR A 295 7.51 -5.65 -0.16
N PHE A 296 7.51 -5.72 1.17
CA PHE A 296 7.60 -4.53 2.01
C PHE A 296 9.00 -3.91 2.01
N LYS A 297 10.06 -4.71 1.86
CA LYS A 297 11.43 -4.17 1.73
C LYS A 297 11.60 -3.40 0.43
N THR A 298 10.99 -3.87 -0.66
CA THR A 298 10.99 -3.13 -1.91
C THR A 298 10.22 -1.82 -1.77
N LEU A 299 9.01 -1.82 -1.18
CA LEU A 299 8.27 -0.55 -0.98
C LEU A 299 9.07 0.44 -0.11
N GLN A 300 9.73 -0.02 0.95
CA GLN A 300 10.61 0.80 1.78
C GLN A 300 11.81 1.33 0.99
N ALA A 301 12.47 0.48 0.21
CA ALA A 301 13.59 0.86 -0.64
C ALA A 301 13.17 1.96 -1.62
N LEU A 302 12.05 1.77 -2.31
CA LEU A 302 11.53 2.72 -3.31
C LEU A 302 11.04 4.02 -2.69
N GLY A 303 10.41 3.96 -1.51
CA GLY A 303 10.00 5.14 -0.77
C GLY A 303 11.16 5.93 -0.18
N ASN A 304 12.31 5.29 0.01
CA ASN A 304 13.53 5.89 0.54
C ASN A 304 14.47 6.45 -0.54
N ILE A 305 14.13 6.34 -1.83
CA ILE A 305 14.99 6.79 -2.95
C ILE A 305 15.33 8.29 -2.85
N ALA A 306 14.36 9.10 -2.42
CA ALA A 306 14.53 10.55 -2.33
C ALA A 306 15.15 11.04 -1.00
N HIS A 307 15.46 10.13 -0.06
CA HIS A 307 15.99 10.51 1.25
C HIS A 307 17.51 10.66 1.24
N PHE A 308 17.99 11.80 1.74
CA PHE A 308 19.41 12.03 1.99
C PHE A 308 19.81 11.63 3.42
N LYS A 309 21.09 11.22 3.55
CA LYS A 309 21.77 10.55 4.68
C LYS A 309 21.60 11.10 6.11
N HIS A 310 20.95 12.25 6.32
CA HIS A 310 20.95 12.99 7.59
C HIS A 310 19.57 13.25 8.23
N ASN A 311 18.47 12.79 7.64
CA ASN A 311 17.14 13.06 8.19
C ASN A 311 16.70 11.95 9.15
N VAL A 312 16.68 12.27 10.44
CA VAL A 312 16.19 11.42 11.55
C VAL A 312 14.66 11.20 11.47
N GLU A 313 13.98 11.89 10.55
CA GLU A 313 12.54 11.81 10.35
C GLU A 313 12.18 10.70 9.36
N ARG A 314 11.44 9.70 9.85
CA ARG A 314 10.91 8.55 9.09
C ARG A 314 9.72 8.94 8.19
N ASN A 315 9.89 9.97 7.37
CA ASN A 315 8.85 10.45 6.47
C ASN A 315 9.03 9.88 5.07
N TYR A 316 8.47 8.71 4.81
CA TYR A 316 8.72 8.01 3.55
C TYR A 316 7.87 8.53 2.39
N GLY A 317 8.26 8.20 1.15
CA GLY A 317 7.45 8.49 -0.04
C GLY A 317 6.08 7.77 -0.04
N ALA A 318 5.15 8.26 -0.87
CA ALA A 318 3.76 7.77 -0.96
C ALA A 318 3.64 6.25 -1.16
N ILE A 319 4.58 5.63 -1.88
CA ILE A 319 4.61 4.19 -2.13
C ILE A 319 4.61 3.32 -0.85
N THR A 320 5.13 3.84 0.27
CA THR A 320 5.20 3.11 1.55
C THR A 320 3.90 3.05 2.31
N CYS A 321 2.98 3.98 2.04
CA CYS A 321 1.76 4.14 2.81
C CYS A 321 0.60 3.46 2.07
N PRO A 322 -0.07 2.44 2.66
CA PRO A 322 -1.13 1.71 1.96
C PRO A 322 -2.31 2.55 1.48
N PHE A 323 -2.49 3.76 2.04
CA PHE A 323 -3.52 4.70 1.61
C PHE A 323 -3.20 5.36 0.26
N THR A 324 -1.93 5.49 -0.09
CA THR A 324 -1.46 6.29 -1.24
C THR A 324 -0.54 5.50 -2.19
N THR A 325 -0.21 4.25 -1.86
CA THR A 325 0.67 3.38 -2.67
C THR A 325 0.24 3.28 -4.13
N MET A 326 -1.06 3.13 -4.40
CA MET A 326 -1.61 2.96 -5.76
C MET A 326 -1.50 4.24 -6.61
N ARG A 327 -1.25 5.40 -6.00
CA ARG A 327 -1.14 6.66 -6.73
C ARG A 327 0.17 6.78 -7.49
N ASP A 328 1.23 6.15 -6.98
CA ASP A 328 2.58 6.28 -7.51
C ASP A 328 2.79 5.38 -8.75
N PRO A 329 3.24 5.91 -9.91
CA PRO A 329 3.57 5.11 -11.09
C PRO A 329 4.58 3.99 -10.80
N LEU A 330 5.55 4.26 -9.92
CA LEU A 330 6.63 3.33 -9.60
C LEU A 330 6.10 2.05 -8.93
N TYR A 331 4.95 2.12 -8.25
CA TYR A 331 4.32 0.94 -7.69
C TYR A 331 3.92 -0.07 -8.77
N TYR A 332 3.44 0.40 -9.92
CA TYR A 332 3.07 -0.48 -11.03
C TYR A 332 4.30 -1.10 -11.72
N ASN A 333 5.40 -0.36 -11.82
CA ASN A 333 6.69 -0.92 -12.28
C ASN A 333 7.16 -2.04 -11.34
N PHE A 334 7.02 -1.83 -10.03
CA PHE A 334 7.29 -2.84 -9.02
C PHE A 334 6.35 -4.05 -9.14
N LEU A 335 5.04 -3.84 -9.32
CA LEU A 335 4.08 -4.93 -9.56
C LEU A 335 4.49 -5.79 -10.75
N GLY A 336 4.95 -5.17 -11.83
CA GLY A 336 5.47 -5.91 -12.99
C GLY A 336 6.65 -6.82 -12.64
N ARG A 337 7.62 -6.33 -11.84
CA ARG A 337 8.74 -7.16 -11.35
C ARG A 337 8.29 -8.28 -10.41
N LEU A 338 7.38 -7.98 -9.51
CA LEU A 338 6.80 -8.94 -8.56
C LEU A 338 6.08 -10.07 -9.32
N ILE A 339 5.19 -9.73 -10.25
CA ILE A 339 4.44 -10.68 -11.06
C ILE A 339 5.38 -11.52 -11.92
N ASN A 340 6.37 -10.90 -12.56
CA ASN A 340 7.36 -11.63 -13.35
C ASN A 340 8.08 -12.70 -12.52
N THR A 341 8.47 -12.36 -11.28
CA THR A 341 9.09 -13.32 -10.34
C THR A 341 8.17 -14.50 -10.03
N MET A 342 6.87 -14.26 -9.85
CA MET A 342 5.89 -15.33 -9.62
C MET A 342 5.57 -16.14 -10.89
N GLN A 343 5.65 -15.52 -12.06
CA GLN A 343 5.47 -16.20 -13.34
C GLN A 343 6.59 -17.20 -13.65
N LEU A 344 7.81 -16.98 -13.15
CA LEU A 344 8.89 -17.97 -13.23
C LEU A 344 8.46 -19.35 -12.71
N HIS A 345 7.73 -19.38 -11.61
CA HIS A 345 7.18 -20.64 -11.10
C HIS A 345 6.08 -21.21 -12.02
N LYS A 346 5.21 -20.35 -12.56
CA LYS A 346 4.14 -20.79 -13.47
C LYS A 346 4.67 -21.39 -14.78
N PHE A 347 5.81 -20.93 -15.28
CA PHE A 347 6.43 -21.52 -16.47
C PHE A 347 6.90 -22.97 -16.26
N ASN A 348 7.10 -23.39 -15.01
CA ASN A 348 7.47 -24.78 -14.67
C ASN A 348 6.24 -25.70 -14.57
N LEU A 349 5.02 -25.16 -14.57
CA LEU A 349 3.80 -25.94 -14.46
C LEU A 349 3.38 -26.53 -15.82
N PRO A 350 2.80 -27.75 -15.85
CA PRO A 350 2.28 -28.31 -17.07
C PRO A 350 1.11 -27.48 -17.61
N ALA A 351 0.95 -27.46 -18.94
CA ALA A 351 -0.21 -26.85 -19.57
C ALA A 351 -1.51 -27.57 -19.16
N TYR A 352 -2.60 -26.81 -19.13
CA TYR A 352 -3.92 -27.39 -18.86
C TYR A 352 -4.25 -28.44 -19.92
N ARG A 353 -4.71 -29.61 -19.48
CA ARG A 353 -5.06 -30.74 -20.36
C ARG A 353 -6.47 -30.62 -20.91
#